data_AF-A0A450TZS7-F1
#
_entry.id   AF-A0A450TZS7-F1
#
_cell.length_a   1.000
_cell.length_b   1.000
_cell.length_c   1.000
_cell.angle_alpha   90.00
_cell.angle_beta   90.00
_cell.angle_gamma   90.00
#
_symmetry.space_group_name_H-M   'P 1'
#
loop_
_entity.id
_entity.type
_entity.pdbx_description
1 polymer ?
#
loop_
_entity_poly.entity_id
_entity_poly.type
_entity_poly.pdbx_seq_one_letter_code
_entity_poly.pdbx_strand_id
1 'polypeptide(L)'
;MSLPSTNSNCTFESFVQELPPKYKDSALEFKAFCRGRKIKTVEQLLGLVLQYCGIDLVLREVAGNFTLLEERISDTAIHNRLKACVPWVKAMLQEMMGASIGPLIEGNLRFVVVDGSTVQGPGAKGTQYRLHIAMDLVKLHLIHVK
;
A
#
# COMPACT_ATOMS: atom_id res chain seq x y z
N MET A 1 -7.01 20.53 14.61
CA MET A 1 -7.21 19.49 13.58
C MET A 1 -8.62 19.63 13.08
N SER A 2 -8.79 19.94 11.81
CA SER A 2 -10.09 19.84 11.14
C SER A 2 -10.50 18.36 11.18
N LEU A 3 -11.77 18.08 11.47
CA LEU A 3 -12.30 16.73 11.32
C LEU A 3 -12.09 16.28 9.85
N PRO A 4 -11.70 15.02 9.60
CA PRO A 4 -11.67 14.50 8.23
C PRO A 4 -13.06 14.67 7.61
N SER A 5 -13.10 15.12 6.36
CA SER A 5 -14.32 15.41 5.63
C SER A 5 -15.29 14.23 5.69
N THR A 6 -16.51 14.46 6.19
CA THR A 6 -17.59 13.48 6.35
C THR A 6 -18.13 12.92 5.01
N ASN A 7 -17.67 13.45 3.87
CA ASN A 7 -18.15 13.10 2.52
C ASN A 7 -17.45 11.88 1.87
N SER A 8 -16.78 11.03 2.65
CA SER A 8 -15.77 10.09 2.11
C SER A 8 -16.21 8.62 1.96
N ASN A 9 -17.42 8.25 2.39
CA ASN A 9 -17.81 6.82 2.38
C ASN A 9 -18.10 6.28 0.97
N CYS A 10 -18.67 7.09 0.07
CA CYS A 10 -19.01 6.66 -1.29
C CYS A 10 -17.78 6.24 -2.11
N THR A 11 -16.69 7.01 -2.04
CA THR A 11 -15.49 6.73 -2.86
C THR A 11 -14.79 5.44 -2.46
N PHE A 12 -14.71 5.14 -1.16
CA PHE A 12 -14.08 3.91 -0.69
C PHE A 12 -14.94 2.68 -1.00
N GLU A 13 -16.26 2.78 -0.81
CA GLU A 13 -17.18 1.69 -1.16
C GLU A 13 -17.13 1.37 -2.65
N SER A 14 -17.16 2.40 -3.52
CA SER A 14 -17.00 2.21 -4.97
C SER A 14 -15.63 1.61 -5.33
N PHE A 15 -14.55 2.04 -4.67
CA PHE A 15 -13.23 1.45 -4.89
C PHE A 15 -13.20 -0.05 -4.56
N VAL A 16 -13.81 -0.46 -3.45
CA VAL A 16 -13.86 -1.87 -3.03
C VAL A 16 -14.64 -2.74 -4.04
N GLN A 17 -15.62 -2.19 -4.76
CA GLN A 17 -16.35 -2.92 -5.81
C GLN A 17 -15.48 -3.29 -7.01
N GLU A 18 -14.41 -2.52 -7.27
CA GLU A 18 -13.47 -2.76 -8.37
C GLU A 18 -12.38 -3.78 -7.99
N LEU A 19 -12.30 -4.21 -6.73
CA LEU A 19 -11.32 -5.20 -6.28
C LEU A 19 -11.75 -6.62 -6.63
N PRO A 20 -10.79 -7.57 -6.73
CA PRO A 20 -11.12 -8.97 -6.96
C PRO A 20 -12.08 -9.49 -5.87
N PRO A 21 -13.13 -10.27 -6.22
CA PRO A 21 -14.18 -10.67 -5.27
C PRO A 21 -13.66 -11.37 -4.00
N LYS A 22 -12.52 -12.06 -4.11
CA LYS A 22 -11.90 -12.83 -3.02
C LYS A 22 -10.82 -12.06 -2.26
N TYR A 23 -10.73 -10.74 -2.41
CA TYR A 23 -9.66 -9.93 -1.78
C TYR A 23 -9.62 -10.08 -0.25
N LYS A 24 -10.77 -10.32 0.39
CA LYS A 24 -10.88 -10.56 1.84
C LYS A 24 -10.28 -11.89 2.25
N ASP A 25 -10.62 -12.95 1.52
CA ASP A 25 -10.11 -14.30 1.77
C ASP A 25 -8.61 -14.35 1.53
N SER A 26 -8.14 -13.70 0.46
CA SER A 26 -6.72 -13.62 0.16
C SER A 26 -5.95 -12.84 1.23
N ALA A 27 -6.56 -11.86 1.91
CA ALA A 27 -5.92 -11.18 3.04
C ALA A 27 -5.57 -12.13 4.20
N LEU A 28 -6.39 -13.16 4.41
CA LEU A 28 -6.15 -14.21 5.39
C LEU A 28 -5.08 -15.18 4.88
N GLU A 29 -5.22 -15.63 3.62
CA GLU A 29 -4.31 -16.56 2.94
C GLU A 29 -2.85 -16.05 2.95
N PHE A 30 -2.65 -14.80 2.53
CA PHE A 30 -1.35 -14.13 2.51
C PHE A 30 -0.89 -13.63 3.88
N LYS A 31 -1.66 -13.94 4.95
CA LYS A 31 -1.36 -13.57 6.33
C LYS A 31 -1.25 -12.07 6.59
N ALA A 32 -1.83 -11.24 5.72
CA ALA A 32 -1.96 -9.80 5.95
C ALA A 32 -2.91 -9.52 7.13
N PHE A 33 -3.97 -10.33 7.28
CA PHE A 33 -4.97 -10.18 8.33
C PHE A 33 -5.13 -11.47 9.17
N CYS A 34 -4.14 -11.84 9.99
CA CYS A 34 -4.29 -13.04 10.87
C CYS A 34 -4.97 -12.77 12.22
N ARG A 35 -4.82 -11.56 12.75
CA ARG A 35 -5.30 -11.18 14.09
C ARG A 35 -5.79 -9.75 14.01
N GLY A 36 -7.05 -9.50 14.30
CA GLY A 36 -7.57 -8.13 14.23
C GLY A 36 -6.89 -7.18 15.22
N ARG A 37 -6.84 -7.56 16.52
CA ARG A 37 -6.45 -6.65 17.61
C ARG A 37 -7.24 -5.34 17.49
N LYS A 38 -6.58 -4.24 17.12
CA LYS A 38 -7.20 -2.90 16.96
C LYS A 38 -7.84 -2.67 15.59
N ILE A 39 -7.35 -3.38 14.56
CA ILE A 39 -7.88 -3.32 13.19
C ILE A 39 -8.86 -4.49 13.06
N LYS A 40 -10.15 -4.22 13.05
CA LYS A 40 -11.20 -5.24 13.19
C LYS A 40 -11.62 -5.87 11.87
N THR A 41 -11.39 -5.20 10.75
CA THR A 41 -11.81 -5.67 9.42
C THR A 41 -10.70 -5.57 8.38
N VAL A 42 -10.86 -6.30 7.27
CA VAL A 42 -9.93 -6.23 6.12
C VAL A 42 -10.04 -4.86 5.44
N GLU A 43 -11.22 -4.27 5.43
CA GLU A 43 -11.49 -2.92 4.89
C GLU A 43 -10.76 -1.85 5.69
N GLN A 44 -10.73 -1.96 7.02
CA GLN A 44 -9.91 -1.08 7.84
C GLN A 44 -8.43 -1.24 7.49
N LEU A 45 -7.94 -2.48 7.31
CA LEU A 45 -6.56 -2.74 6.89
C LEU A 45 -6.26 -2.14 5.51
N LEU A 46 -7.16 -2.31 4.54
CA LEU A 46 -7.06 -1.74 3.21
C LEU A 46 -7.09 -0.20 3.26
N GLY A 47 -7.93 0.39 4.09
CA GLY A 47 -7.97 1.83 4.31
C GLY A 47 -6.64 2.38 4.84
N LEU A 48 -5.93 1.63 5.69
CA LEU A 48 -4.57 1.99 6.12
C LEU A 48 -3.57 1.92 4.97
N VAL A 49 -3.67 0.90 4.11
CA VAL A 49 -2.83 0.76 2.90
C VAL A 49 -3.06 1.96 1.96
N LEU A 50 -4.31 2.34 1.70
CA LEU A 50 -4.63 3.47 0.82
C LEU A 50 -4.20 4.81 1.42
N GLN A 51 -4.35 5.00 2.73
CA GLN A 51 -3.85 6.20 3.40
C GLN A 51 -2.33 6.35 3.29
N TYR A 52 -1.58 5.28 3.52
CA TYR A 52 -0.11 5.33 3.46
C TYR A 52 0.43 5.31 2.03
N CYS A 53 -0.05 4.41 1.17
CA CYS A 53 0.49 4.19 -0.17
C CYS A 53 -0.25 4.94 -1.28
N GLY A 54 -1.55 5.23 -1.10
CA GLY A 54 -2.39 5.80 -2.15
C GLY A 54 -2.41 7.32 -2.15
N ILE A 55 -2.44 7.94 -0.97
CA ILE A 55 -2.42 9.40 -0.79
C ILE A 55 -1.19 9.90 -0.02
N ASP A 56 -0.20 9.02 0.19
CA ASP A 56 1.14 9.33 0.71
C ASP A 56 1.15 10.02 2.10
N LEU A 57 0.23 9.64 3.00
CA LEU A 57 0.26 10.12 4.38
C LEU A 57 1.43 9.49 5.15
N VAL A 58 2.07 10.27 6.03
CA VAL A 58 3.13 9.71 6.88
C VAL A 58 2.53 8.77 7.95
N LEU A 59 3.28 7.77 8.42
CA LEU A 59 2.79 6.76 9.38
C LEU A 59 2.08 7.34 10.61
N ARG A 60 2.54 8.49 11.10
CA ARG A 60 1.94 9.20 12.24
C ARG A 60 0.58 9.80 11.91
N GLU A 61 0.37 10.31 10.69
CA GLU A 61 -0.93 10.81 10.23
C GLU A 61 -1.90 9.65 10.07
N VAL A 62 -1.47 8.54 9.46
CA VAL A 62 -2.28 7.32 9.34
C VAL A 62 -2.71 6.80 10.72
N ALA A 63 -1.79 6.72 11.68
CA ALA A 63 -2.10 6.30 13.04
C ALA A 63 -3.03 7.30 13.77
N GLY A 64 -2.85 8.59 13.53
CA GLY A 64 -3.72 9.65 14.05
C GLY A 64 -5.14 9.54 13.51
N ASN A 65 -5.30 9.42 12.19
CA ASN A 65 -6.60 9.24 11.54
C ASN A 65 -7.32 7.98 12.02
N PHE A 66 -6.61 6.86 12.12
CA PHE A 66 -7.19 5.62 12.66
C PHE A 66 -7.60 5.79 14.13
N THR A 67 -6.77 6.44 14.95
CA THR A 67 -7.11 6.70 16.36
C THR A 67 -8.33 7.60 16.53
N LEU A 68 -8.53 8.56 15.61
CA LEU A 68 -9.67 9.48 15.61
C LEU A 68 -11.00 8.79 15.27
N LEU A 69 -10.96 7.81 14.37
CA LEU A 69 -12.16 7.13 13.86
C LEU A 69 -12.46 5.81 14.56
N GLU A 70 -11.42 5.16 15.10
CA GLU A 70 -11.47 3.77 15.56
C GLU A 70 -10.82 3.63 16.96
N GLU A 71 -9.74 2.85 17.08
CA GLU A 71 -9.04 2.57 18.34
C GLU A 71 -7.61 3.14 18.32
N ARG A 72 -7.13 3.66 19.44
CA ARG A 72 -5.77 4.22 19.57
C ARG A 72 -4.70 3.24 19.12
N ILE A 73 -3.91 3.57 18.11
CA ILE A 73 -2.83 2.74 17.55
C ILE A 73 -1.53 3.55 17.39
N SER A 74 -0.38 2.89 17.52
CA SER A 74 0.91 3.54 17.25
C SER A 74 1.28 3.46 15.77
N ASP A 75 2.03 4.44 15.29
CA ASP A 75 2.66 4.45 13.97
C ASP A 75 3.51 3.19 13.69
N THR A 76 4.19 2.67 14.71
CA THR A 76 5.00 1.46 14.64
C THR A 76 4.11 0.21 14.46
N ALA A 77 2.94 0.17 15.11
CA ALA A 77 1.98 -0.90 14.89
C ALA A 77 1.37 -0.82 13.48
N ILE A 78 1.08 0.38 12.96
CA ILE A 78 0.67 0.58 11.56
C ILE A 78 1.75 0.10 10.59
N HIS A 79 3.01 0.51 10.78
CA HIS A 79 4.13 0.10 9.94
C HIS A 79 4.28 -1.42 9.86
N ASN A 80 4.20 -2.12 11.00
CA ASN A 80 4.28 -3.58 11.02
C ASN A 80 3.10 -4.25 10.29
N ARG A 81 1.91 -3.64 10.32
CA ARG A 81 0.74 -4.13 9.57
C ARG A 81 0.91 -3.94 8.07
N LEU A 82 1.37 -2.76 7.64
CA LEU A 82 1.63 -2.47 6.23
C LEU A 82 2.69 -3.40 5.64
N LYS A 83 3.76 -3.72 6.38
CA LYS A 83 4.76 -4.70 5.98
C LYS A 83 4.16 -6.09 5.70
N ALA A 84 3.23 -6.54 6.54
CA ALA A 84 2.54 -7.82 6.35
C ALA A 84 1.60 -7.82 5.13
N CYS A 85 1.20 -6.65 4.64
CA CYS A 85 0.30 -6.53 3.48
C CYS A 85 1.01 -6.71 2.14
N VAL A 86 2.34 -6.62 2.07
CA VAL A 86 3.08 -6.61 0.79
C VAL A 86 2.75 -7.83 -0.10
N PRO A 87 2.77 -9.08 0.39
CA PRO A 87 2.43 -10.23 -0.44
C PRO A 87 0.97 -10.22 -0.90
N TRP A 88 0.05 -9.80 -0.02
CA TRP A 88 -1.39 -9.71 -0.31
C TRP A 88 -1.71 -8.66 -1.37
N VAL A 89 -1.20 -7.44 -1.23
CA VAL A 89 -1.40 -6.36 -2.20
C VAL A 89 -0.82 -6.74 -3.55
N LYS A 90 0.36 -7.38 -3.56
CA LYS A 90 0.97 -7.87 -4.79
C LYS A 90 0.10 -8.90 -5.51
N ALA A 91 -0.39 -9.90 -4.80
CA ALA A 91 -1.26 -10.92 -5.39
C ALA A 91 -2.57 -10.32 -5.91
N MET A 92 -3.17 -9.40 -5.15
CA MET A 92 -4.38 -8.68 -5.56
C MET A 92 -4.15 -7.88 -6.85
N LEU A 93 -3.06 -7.13 -6.95
CA LEU A 93 -2.72 -6.39 -8.17
C LEU A 93 -2.45 -7.31 -9.36
N GLN A 94 -1.81 -8.46 -9.14
CA GLN A 94 -1.59 -9.46 -10.19
C GLN A 94 -2.90 -10.04 -10.71
N GLU A 95 -3.86 -10.33 -9.82
CA GLU A 95 -5.20 -10.78 -10.20
C GLU A 95 -5.96 -9.70 -10.98
N MET A 96 -5.89 -8.44 -10.54
CA MET A 96 -6.50 -7.29 -11.24
C MET A 96 -5.90 -7.07 -12.63
N MET A 97 -4.59 -7.28 -12.79
CA MET A 97 -3.93 -7.20 -14.09
C MET A 97 -4.40 -8.31 -15.05
N GLY A 98 -4.88 -9.44 -14.53
CA GLY A 98 -5.61 -10.47 -15.26
C GLY A 98 -4.87 -11.05 -16.47
N ALA A 99 -5.62 -11.45 -17.51
CA ALA A 99 -5.05 -12.00 -18.74
C ALA A 99 -4.20 -11.00 -19.55
N SER A 100 -4.36 -9.70 -19.28
CA SER A 100 -3.67 -8.60 -19.96
C SER A 100 -2.14 -8.70 -19.83
N ILE A 101 -1.64 -9.32 -18.75
CA ILE A 101 -0.20 -9.50 -18.54
C ILE A 101 0.36 -10.81 -19.11
N GLY A 102 -0.48 -11.75 -19.56
CA GLY A 102 -0.03 -13.04 -20.10
C GLY A 102 1.03 -12.89 -21.20
N PRO A 103 0.74 -12.11 -22.27
CA PRO A 103 1.73 -11.83 -23.31
C PRO A 103 3.00 -11.12 -22.82
N LEU A 104 2.90 -10.33 -21.74
CA LEU A 104 4.05 -9.62 -21.15
C LEU A 104 4.93 -10.54 -20.31
N ILE A 105 4.37 -11.63 -19.77
CA ILE A 105 5.11 -12.66 -19.02
C ILE A 105 5.82 -13.61 -19.99
N GLU A 106 5.16 -13.98 -21.10
CA GLU A 106 5.66 -14.94 -22.09
C GLU A 106 6.65 -14.31 -23.09
N GLY A 107 6.59 -12.99 -23.27
CA GLY A 107 7.47 -12.26 -24.18
C GLY A 107 8.91 -12.09 -23.66
N ASN A 108 9.79 -11.65 -24.57
CA ASN A 108 11.20 -11.35 -24.28
C ASN A 108 11.45 -9.91 -23.80
N LEU A 109 10.39 -9.12 -23.62
CA LEU A 109 10.49 -7.72 -23.18
C LEU A 109 10.19 -7.60 -21.69
N ARG A 110 10.94 -6.73 -21.01
CA ARG A 110 10.76 -6.46 -19.58
C ARG A 110 10.35 -5.01 -19.38
N PHE A 111 9.20 -4.81 -18.74
CA PHE A 111 8.72 -3.49 -18.36
C PHE A 111 9.29 -3.14 -16.99
N VAL A 112 10.18 -2.14 -16.95
CA VAL A 112 10.85 -1.69 -15.74
C VAL A 112 10.48 -0.25 -15.46
N VAL A 113 9.95 0.00 -14.26
CA VAL A 113 9.76 1.35 -13.73
C VAL A 113 11.01 1.72 -12.94
N VAL A 114 11.59 2.87 -13.24
CA VAL A 114 12.74 3.42 -12.52
C VAL A 114 12.32 4.72 -11.87
N ASP A 115 12.53 4.81 -10.55
CA ASP A 115 12.41 6.05 -9.79
C ASP A 115 13.78 6.54 -9.33
N GLY A 116 13.97 7.85 -9.33
CA GLY A 116 15.19 8.54 -8.94
C GLY A 116 14.88 9.64 -7.95
N SER A 117 14.73 9.27 -6.68
CA SER A 117 14.36 10.19 -5.61
C SER A 117 15.59 10.77 -4.92
N THR A 118 15.59 12.07 -4.63
CA THR A 118 16.57 12.66 -3.71
C THR A 118 16.03 12.65 -2.30
N VAL A 119 16.85 12.30 -1.32
CA VAL A 119 16.49 12.34 0.10
C VAL A 119 17.27 13.44 0.81
N GLN A 120 16.52 14.25 1.54
CA GLN A 120 17.01 15.37 2.36
C GLN A 120 16.53 15.16 3.79
N GLY A 121 17.47 15.11 4.72
CA GLY A 121 17.19 15.14 6.14
C GLY A 121 16.82 16.53 6.63
N PRO A 122 16.34 16.64 7.89
CA PRO A 122 15.99 17.92 8.48
C PRO A 122 17.13 18.95 8.40
N GLY A 123 16.85 20.13 7.85
CA GLY A 123 17.83 21.22 7.73
C GLY A 123 18.85 21.06 6.59
N ALA A 124 18.68 20.10 5.69
CA ALA A 124 19.59 19.93 4.55
C ALA A 124 19.55 21.15 3.59
N LYS A 125 20.74 21.61 3.19
CA LYS A 125 20.92 22.69 2.20
C LYS A 125 21.09 22.19 0.76
N GLY A 126 21.02 20.87 0.56
CA GLY A 126 21.22 20.20 -0.72
C GLY A 126 20.87 18.72 -0.62
N THR A 127 21.09 17.97 -1.70
CA THR A 127 20.85 16.51 -1.74
C THR A 127 21.83 15.78 -0.81
N GLN A 128 21.32 14.97 0.10
CA GLN A 128 22.14 14.12 0.97
C GLN A 128 22.25 12.69 0.43
N TYR A 129 21.14 12.13 -0.06
CA TYR A 129 21.14 10.84 -0.73
C TYR A 129 20.39 10.90 -2.06
N ARG A 130 20.76 10.02 -2.98
CA ARG A 130 19.98 9.71 -4.17
C ARG A 130 19.61 8.25 -4.10
N LEU A 131 18.32 7.99 -4.11
CA LEU A 131 17.73 6.67 -4.09
C LEU A 131 17.30 6.34 -5.53
N HIS A 132 17.98 5.39 -6.14
CA HIS A 132 17.61 4.88 -7.45
C HIS A 132 16.95 3.51 -7.28
N ILE A 133 15.64 3.44 -7.52
CA ILE A 133 14.87 2.21 -7.42
C ILE A 133 14.46 1.76 -8.82
N ALA A 134 14.64 0.48 -9.12
CA ALA A 134 14.07 -0.14 -10.31
C ALA A 134 13.15 -1.30 -9.90
N MET A 135 11.95 -1.36 -10.48
CA MET A 135 10.95 -2.40 -10.24
C MET A 135 10.47 -3.01 -11.55
N ASP A 136 10.33 -4.33 -11.56
CA ASP A 136 9.65 -5.07 -12.63
C ASP A 136 8.14 -4.84 -12.52
N LEU A 137 7.54 -4.17 -13.49
CA LEU A 137 6.14 -3.75 -13.42
C LEU A 137 5.17 -4.93 -13.59
N VAL A 138 5.59 -6.01 -14.23
CA VAL A 138 4.76 -7.19 -14.47
C VAL A 138 4.83 -8.13 -13.27
N LYS A 139 6.04 -8.40 -12.80
CA LYS A 139 6.27 -9.32 -11.67
C LYS A 139 6.13 -8.61 -10.31
N LEU A 140 6.04 -7.28 -10.28
CA LEU A 140 6.00 -6.44 -9.08
C LEU A 140 7.13 -6.77 -8.08
N HIS A 141 8.35 -6.94 -8.60
CA HIS A 141 9.54 -7.23 -7.80
C HIS A 141 10.58 -6.12 -7.97
N LEU A 142 11.21 -5.72 -6.87
CA LEU A 142 12.39 -4.85 -6.91
C LEU A 142 13.54 -5.55 -7.64
N ILE A 143 14.15 -4.82 -8.56
CA ILE A 143 15.29 -5.26 -9.39
C ILE A 143 16.58 -4.73 -8.80
N HIS A 144 16.58 -3.46 -8.43
CA HIS A 144 17.77 -2.75 -8.01
C HIS A 144 17.39 -1.59 -7.09
N VAL A 145 18.22 -1.38 -6.07
CA VAL A 145 18.17 -0.22 -5.17
C VAL A 145 19.62 0.23 -5.02
N LYS A 146 19.92 1.48 -5.41
CA LYS A 146 21.25 2.10 -5.29
C LYS A 146 21.18 3.41 -4.52
#